data_AF-A0A975J932-F1
#
_entry.id   AF-A0A975J932-F1
#
_cell.length_a   1.000
_cell.length_b   1.000
_cell.length_c   1.000
_cell.angle_alpha   90.00
_cell.angle_beta   90.00
_cell.angle_gamma   90.00
#
_symmetry.space_group_name_H-M   'P 1'
#
loop_
_entity.id
_entity.type
_entity.pdbx_description
1 polymer ?
#
loop_
_entity_poly.entity_id
_entity_poly.type
_entity_poly.pdbx_seq_one_letter_code
_entity_poly.pdbx_strand_id
1 'polypeptide(L)'
;MYYVRTFLLITNLIFLSTAFILLCIIIVKTIKFSNNERRIRSMVYDLQFNLTNEKVNDFANIISTMDIPNRPVNWKTIRAGYHLIELDVNIDNEVKSKLKVILLSKGVYIY
;
A
#
# COMPACT_ATOMS: atom_id res chain seq x y z
N MET A 1 -10.22 49.66 -19.07
CA MET A 1 -9.01 48.79 -19.02
C MET A 1 -8.72 48.21 -17.63
N TYR A 2 -8.88 48.95 -16.52
CA TYR A 2 -8.61 48.42 -15.16
C TYR A 2 -9.41 47.16 -14.79
N TYR A 3 -10.72 47.15 -15.03
CA TYR A 3 -11.60 46.01 -14.71
C TYR A 3 -11.22 44.70 -15.41
N VAL A 4 -10.76 44.78 -16.66
CA VAL A 4 -10.33 43.59 -17.42
C VAL A 4 -9.06 43.01 -16.82
N ARG A 5 -8.12 43.87 -16.40
CA ARG A 5 -6.85 43.44 -15.80
C ARG A 5 -7.06 42.84 -14.40
N THR A 6 -7.92 43.42 -13.57
CA THR A 6 -8.24 42.86 -12.25
C THR A 6 -8.98 41.54 -12.36
N PHE A 7 -9.92 41.41 -13.30
CA PHE A 7 -10.62 40.15 -13.58
C PHE A 7 -9.64 39.02 -13.98
N LEU A 8 -8.72 39.30 -14.91
CA LEU A 8 -7.69 38.34 -15.35
C LEU A 8 -6.75 37.91 -14.21
N LEU A 9 -6.42 38.81 -13.29
CA LEU A 9 -5.59 38.46 -12.13
C LEU A 9 -6.30 37.52 -11.18
N ILE A 10 -7.60 37.76 -10.91
CA ILE A 10 -8.39 36.93 -10.01
C ILE A 10 -8.56 35.51 -10.57
N THR A 11 -8.88 35.38 -11.87
CA THR A 11 -9.04 34.06 -12.50
C THR A 11 -7.73 33.27 -12.50
N ASN A 12 -6.59 33.90 -12.76
CA ASN A 12 -5.29 33.25 -12.68
C ASN A 12 -4.95 32.80 -11.24
N LEU A 13 -5.30 33.61 -10.24
CA LEU A 13 -5.06 33.26 -8.84
C LEU A 13 -5.88 32.03 -8.40
N ILE A 14 -7.14 31.93 -8.84
CA ILE A 14 -8.00 30.76 -8.61
C ILE A 14 -7.45 29.52 -9.34
N PHE A 15 -6.98 29.68 -10.57
CA PHE A 15 -6.37 28.57 -11.31
C PHE A 15 -5.09 28.07 -10.63
N LEU A 16 -4.22 28.98 -10.17
CA LEU A 16 -3.00 28.60 -9.46
C LEU A 16 -3.30 27.92 -8.12
N SER A 17 -4.27 28.40 -7.35
CA SER A 17 -4.63 27.80 -6.07
C SER A 17 -5.22 26.39 -6.23
N THR A 18 -6.09 26.19 -7.22
CA THR A 18 -6.66 24.87 -7.54
C THR A 18 -5.59 23.88 -8.03
N ALA A 19 -4.67 24.32 -8.91
CA ALA A 19 -3.54 23.51 -9.34
C ALA A 19 -2.62 23.12 -8.17
N PHE A 20 -2.38 24.05 -7.23
CA PHE A 20 -1.58 23.79 -6.03
C PHE A 20 -2.22 22.74 -5.12
N ILE A 21 -3.54 22.83 -4.89
CA ILE A 21 -4.27 21.83 -4.08
C ILE A 21 -4.17 20.44 -4.71
N LEU A 22 -4.35 20.32 -6.02
CA LEU A 22 -4.20 19.05 -6.73
C LEU A 22 -2.78 18.48 -6.59
N LEU A 23 -1.77 19.34 -6.70
CA LEU A 23 -0.36 18.95 -6.53
C LEU A 23 -0.09 18.45 -5.09
N CYS A 24 -0.62 19.11 -4.07
CA CYS A 24 -0.51 18.65 -2.68
C CYS A 24 -1.13 17.27 -2.47
N ILE A 25 -2.32 17.01 -3.05
CA ILE A 25 -2.98 15.70 -2.95
C ILE A 25 -2.13 14.60 -3.59
N ILE A 26 -1.51 14.87 -4.74
CA ILE A 26 -0.61 13.93 -5.43
C ILE A 26 0.62 13.64 -4.59
N ILE A 27 1.24 14.66 -3.99
CA ILE A 27 2.41 14.50 -3.11
C ILE A 27 2.07 13.61 -1.91
N VAL A 28 0.98 13.90 -1.20
CA VAL A 28 0.56 13.13 -0.02
C VAL A 28 0.30 11.66 -0.39
N LYS A 29 -0.40 11.39 -1.50
CA LYS A 29 -0.61 10.03 -2.00
C LYS A 29 0.71 9.32 -2.30
N THR A 30 1.65 10.01 -2.95
CA THR A 30 2.96 9.46 -3.32
C THR A 30 3.78 9.10 -2.08
N ILE A 31 3.78 9.95 -1.05
CA ILE A 31 4.44 9.69 0.23
C ILE A 31 3.81 8.48 0.92
N LYS A 32 2.46 8.43 1.01
CA LYS A 32 1.74 7.29 1.60
C LYS A 32 2.11 5.99 0.92
N PHE A 33 2.18 5.97 -0.42
CA PHE A 33 2.56 4.79 -1.20
C PHE A 33 4.00 4.34 -0.94
N SER A 34 4.95 5.28 -0.89
CA SER A 34 6.34 4.96 -0.56
C SER A 34 6.47 4.34 0.84
N ASN A 35 5.72 4.88 1.81
CA ASN A 35 5.73 4.35 3.19
C ASN A 35 5.12 2.94 3.26
N ASN A 36 4.02 2.70 2.55
CA ASN A 36 3.40 1.36 2.46
C ASN A 36 4.37 0.33 1.85
N GLU A 37 5.07 0.69 0.77
CA GLU A 37 6.06 -0.18 0.13
C GLU A 37 7.22 -0.54 1.07
N ARG A 38 7.71 0.42 1.87
CA ARG A 38 8.73 0.15 2.90
C ARG A 38 8.18 -0.76 4.00
N ARG A 39 6.96 -0.52 4.45
CA ARG A 39 6.30 -1.31 5.50
C ARG A 39 6.08 -2.76 5.07
N ILE A 40 5.64 -3.00 3.84
CA ILE A 40 5.50 -4.36 3.27
C ILE A 40 6.84 -5.10 3.31
N ARG A 41 7.91 -4.47 2.84
CA ARG A 41 9.25 -5.07 2.86
C ARG A 41 9.73 -5.39 4.27
N SER A 42 9.56 -4.48 5.22
CA SER A 42 9.91 -4.70 6.63
C SER A 42 9.17 -5.91 7.20
N MET A 43 7.85 -6.00 6.98
CA MET A 43 7.08 -7.12 7.54
C MET A 43 7.48 -8.46 6.95
N VAL A 44 7.74 -8.53 5.64
CA VAL A 44 8.23 -9.77 5.01
C VAL A 44 9.62 -10.14 5.50
N TYR A 45 10.47 -9.15 5.76
CA TYR A 45 11.76 -9.38 6.41
C TYR A 45 11.59 -9.91 7.84
N ASP A 46 10.69 -9.34 8.63
CA ASP A 46 10.41 -9.78 10.01
C ASP A 46 9.90 -11.23 10.05
N LEU A 47 9.04 -11.61 9.08
CA LEU A 47 8.56 -12.99 8.92
C LEU A 47 9.68 -14.00 8.65
N GLN A 48 10.81 -13.57 8.06
CA GLN A 48 11.95 -14.45 7.79
C GLN A 48 12.67 -14.89 9.07
N PHE A 49 12.69 -14.05 10.12
CA PHE A 49 13.43 -14.32 11.36
C PHE A 49 12.56 -14.93 12.45
N ASN A 50 11.27 -14.58 12.51
CA ASN A 50 10.38 -15.02 13.58
C ASN A 50 8.98 -15.31 13.03
N LEU A 51 8.83 -16.51 12.49
CA LEU A 51 7.60 -16.96 11.86
C LEU A 51 6.69 -17.62 12.89
N THR A 52 5.64 -16.92 13.32
CA THR A 52 4.63 -17.43 14.26
C THR A 52 3.22 -17.14 13.76
N ASN A 53 2.23 -17.90 14.24
CA ASN A 53 0.82 -17.67 13.91
C ASN A 53 0.35 -16.23 14.23
N GLU A 54 0.87 -15.63 15.31
CA GLU A 54 0.60 -14.24 15.68
C GLU A 54 1.13 -13.28 14.61
N LYS A 55 2.40 -13.43 14.20
CA LYS A 55 3.02 -12.58 13.17
C LYS A 55 2.35 -12.71 11.81
N VAL A 56 1.89 -13.91 11.46
CA VAL A 56 1.14 -14.12 10.22
C VAL A 56 -0.24 -13.43 10.28
N ASN A 57 -0.91 -13.47 11.43
CA ASN A 57 -2.17 -12.74 11.62
C ASN A 57 -1.96 -11.22 11.57
N ASP A 58 -0.90 -10.70 12.19
CA ASP A 58 -0.53 -9.29 12.10
C ASP A 58 -0.27 -8.87 10.66
N PHE A 59 0.51 -9.66 9.93
CA PHE A 59 0.77 -9.45 8.50
C PHE A 59 -0.54 -9.42 7.70
N ALA A 60 -1.43 -10.38 7.93
CA ALA A 60 -2.73 -10.47 7.28
C ALA A 60 -3.62 -9.25 7.57
N ASN A 61 -3.66 -8.79 8.82
CA ASN A 61 -4.43 -7.61 9.25
C ASN A 61 -3.90 -6.32 8.62
N ILE A 62 -2.57 -6.19 8.49
CA ILE A 62 -1.98 -5.01 7.87
C ILE A 62 -2.26 -5.02 6.37
N ILE A 63 -2.10 -6.16 5.70
CA ILE A 63 -2.38 -6.29 4.26
C ILE A 63 -3.87 -6.04 3.96
N SER A 64 -4.79 -6.51 4.80
CA SER A 64 -6.23 -6.30 4.61
C SER A 64 -6.64 -4.83 4.70
N THR A 65 -5.97 -4.04 5.55
CA THR A 65 -6.27 -2.62 5.77
C THR A 65 -5.44 -1.67 4.89
N MET A 66 -4.32 -2.14 4.34
CA MET A 66 -3.41 -1.32 3.55
C MET A 66 -3.91 -1.11 2.12
N ASP A 67 -3.76 0.13 1.65
CA ASP A 67 -3.79 0.46 0.22
C ASP A 67 -2.46 0.03 -0.41
N ILE A 68 -2.48 -1.07 -1.14
CA ILE A 68 -1.29 -1.57 -1.83
C ILE A 68 -1.22 -0.89 -3.20
N PRO A 69 -0.17 -0.10 -3.48
CA PRO A 69 0.03 0.46 -4.81
C PRO A 69 0.12 -0.67 -5.83
N ASN A 70 -0.58 -0.54 -6.96
CA ASN A 70 -0.48 -1.48 -8.09
C ASN A 70 0.91 -1.37 -8.73
N ARG A 71 1.89 -2.02 -8.09
CA ARG A 71 3.28 -2.11 -8.53
C ARG A 71 3.69 -3.58 -8.44
N PRO A 72 4.27 -4.15 -9.50
CA PRO A 72 4.70 -5.55 -9.51
C PRO A 72 5.61 -5.93 -8.34
N VAL A 73 6.45 -4.99 -7.89
CA VAL A 73 7.38 -5.20 -6.76
C VAL A 73 6.63 -5.53 -5.46
N ASN A 74 5.55 -4.82 -5.16
CA ASN A 74 4.76 -5.05 -3.94
C ASN A 74 4.14 -6.45 -3.95
N TRP A 75 3.55 -6.85 -5.08
CA TRP A 75 2.94 -8.17 -5.21
C TRP A 75 3.98 -9.29 -5.12
N LYS A 76 5.15 -9.10 -5.72
CA LYS A 76 6.28 -10.05 -5.59
C LYS A 76 6.72 -10.18 -4.14
N THR A 77 6.87 -9.08 -3.41
CA THR A 77 7.27 -9.12 -2.00
C THR A 77 6.21 -9.80 -1.13
N ILE A 78 4.93 -9.47 -1.31
CA ILE A 78 3.84 -10.10 -0.56
C ILE A 78 3.77 -11.61 -0.87
N ARG A 79 3.93 -11.99 -2.14
CA ARG A 79 3.97 -13.41 -2.54
C ARG A 79 5.15 -14.15 -1.93
N ALA A 80 6.34 -13.52 -1.89
CA ALA A 80 7.49 -14.09 -1.21
C ALA A 80 7.20 -14.33 0.28
N GLY A 81 6.58 -13.36 0.96
CA GLY A 81 6.13 -13.51 2.34
C GLY A 81 5.13 -14.67 2.52
N TYR A 82 4.15 -14.79 1.62
CA TYR A 82 3.22 -15.92 1.64
C TYR A 82 3.93 -17.27 1.45
N HIS A 83 4.89 -17.38 0.53
CA HIS A 83 5.63 -18.63 0.32
C HIS A 83 6.47 -19.02 1.54
N LEU A 84 7.07 -18.06 2.25
CA LEU A 84 7.75 -18.34 3.53
C LEU A 84 6.78 -18.98 4.54
N ILE A 85 5.57 -18.42 4.64
CA ILE A 85 4.52 -18.90 5.53
C ILE A 85 4.00 -20.29 5.11
N GLU A 86 3.81 -20.50 3.80
CA GLU A 86 3.26 -21.73 3.25
C GLU A 86 4.17 -22.93 3.51
N LEU A 87 5.49 -22.73 3.38
CA LEU A 87 6.51 -23.76 3.58
C LEU A 87 6.73 -24.15 5.05
N ASP A 88 6.37 -23.29 6.00
CA ASP A 88 6.57 -23.57 7.42
C ASP A 88 5.49 -24.51 7.97
N VAL A 89 5.90 -25.68 8.45
CA VAL A 89 5.00 -26.73 8.97
C VAL A 89 4.38 -26.36 10.32
N ASN A 90 4.98 -25.43 11.06
CA ASN A 90 4.52 -25.02 12.39
C ASN A 90 3.40 -23.97 12.34
N ILE A 91 3.13 -23.40 11.16
CA ILE A 91 2.04 -22.43 10.99
C ILE A 91 0.73 -23.16 10.73
N ASP A 92 -0.32 -22.76 11.47
CA ASP A 92 -1.62 -23.38 11.41
C ASP A 92 -2.23 -23.24 10.01
N ASN A 93 -2.78 -24.34 9.48
CA ASN A 93 -3.42 -24.35 8.17
C ASN A 93 -4.60 -23.37 8.07
N GLU A 94 -5.31 -23.12 9.18
CA GLU A 94 -6.37 -22.12 9.24
C GLU A 94 -5.82 -20.70 9.00
N VAL A 95 -4.69 -20.37 9.62
CA VAL A 95 -4.01 -19.07 9.47
C VAL A 95 -3.51 -18.90 8.03
N LYS A 96 -2.91 -19.94 7.44
CA LYS A 96 -2.51 -19.94 6.02
C LYS A 96 -3.69 -19.68 5.07
N SER A 97 -4.81 -20.37 5.32
CA SER A 97 -6.02 -20.26 4.50
C SER A 97 -6.63 -18.87 4.59
N LYS A 98 -6.71 -18.30 5.80
CA LYS A 98 -7.17 -16.93 6.03
C LYS A 98 -6.31 -15.92 5.29
N LEU A 99 -4.98 -16.04 5.38
CA LEU A 99 -4.07 -15.17 4.65
C LEU A 99 -4.30 -15.27 3.13
N LYS A 100 -4.42 -16.49 2.59
CA LYS A 100 -4.69 -16.71 1.17
C LYS A 100 -5.95 -15.98 0.69
N VAL A 101 -7.04 -16.05 1.45
CA VAL A 101 -8.29 -15.32 1.13
C VAL A 101 -8.07 -13.82 1.13
N ILE A 102 -7.35 -13.29 2.12
CA ILE A 102 -7.04 -11.85 2.21
C ILE A 102 -6.21 -11.40 1.00
N LEU A 103 -5.17 -12.14 0.64
CA LEU A 103 -4.33 -11.83 -0.51
C LEU A 103 -5.11 -11.82 -1.83
N LEU A 104 -5.96 -12.82 -2.04
CA LEU A 104 -6.83 -12.88 -3.23
C LEU A 104 -7.80 -11.70 -3.28
N SER A 105 -8.40 -11.31 -2.16
CA SER A 105 -9.29 -10.14 -2.10
C SER A 105 -8.58 -8.81 -2.41
N LYS A 106 -7.26 -8.77 -2.24
CA LYS A 106 -6.39 -7.63 -2.62
C LYS A 106 -5.86 -7.72 -4.05
N GLY A 107 -6.28 -8.72 -4.84
CA GLY A 107 -5.79 -8.95 -6.19
C GLY A 107 -4.36 -9.50 -6.24
N VAL A 108 -3.83 -9.98 -5.11
CA VAL A 108 -2.54 -10.67 -5.07
C VAL A 108 -2.78 -12.13 -5.36
N TYR A 109 -2.56 -12.51 -6.61
CA TYR A 109 -2.70 -13.90 -7.01
C TYR A 109 -1.54 -14.76 -6.51
N ILE A 110 -1.90 -15.93 -5.99
CA ILE A 110 -1.00 -16.92 -5.42
C ILE A 110 -1.04 -18.15 -6.33
N TYR A 111 -0.22 -18.10 -7.37
CA TYR A 111 0.04 -19.18 -8.31
C TYR A 111 1.54 -19.21 -8.60
#